data_AF-A0A819B4I5-F1
#
_entry.id   AF-A0A819B4I5-F1
#
_cell.length_a   1.000
_cell.length_b   1.000
_cell.length_c   1.000
_cell.angle_alpha   90.00
_cell.angle_beta   90.00
_cell.angle_gamma   90.00
#
_symmetry.space_group_name_H-M   'P 1'
#
loop_
_entity.id
_entity.type
_entity.pdbx_description
1 polymer ?
#
loop_
_entity_poly.entity_id
_entity_poly.type
_entity_poly.pdbx_seq_one_letter_code
_entity_poly.pdbx_strand_id
1 'polypeptide(L)'
;MMNDSFIFFDADVIHPTNITRQHQSIAVGSGDLSCSRTAVRIYKQYSKEGKCSIQTILGITEMVEQLLEYKLQINQVLPRVDDGQFQKIHDYEISAICQAFNSVNQPSHYHVLLDETNDLQLLTFHLYFSDS
;
A
#
# COMPACT_ATOMS: atom_id res chain seq x y z
N MET A 1 12.79 1.01 -26.35
CA MET A 1 11.77 1.61 -25.48
C MET A 1 12.23 1.36 -24.06
N MET A 2 12.48 2.40 -23.27
CA MET A 2 12.70 2.22 -21.83
C MET A 2 11.35 1.80 -21.24
N ASN A 3 11.29 0.63 -20.62
CA ASN A 3 10.10 0.25 -19.86
C ASN A 3 10.13 1.09 -18.60
N ASP A 4 9.33 2.15 -18.55
CA ASP A 4 9.15 2.95 -17.35
C ASP A 4 8.60 2.03 -16.25
N SER A 5 9.42 1.80 -15.23
CA SER A 5 9.05 0.94 -14.11
C SER A 5 8.42 1.79 -13.01
N PHE A 6 7.10 1.69 -12.88
CA PHE A 6 6.39 2.38 -11.81
C PHE A 6 6.37 1.53 -10.52
N ILE A 7 6.31 2.18 -9.37
CA ILE A 7 6.04 1.57 -8.08
C ILE A 7 4.86 2.33 -7.46
N PHE A 8 3.90 1.60 -6.92
CA PHE A 8 2.77 2.19 -6.23
C PHE A 8 3.02 2.14 -4.74
N PHE A 9 2.75 3.25 -4.06
CA PHE A 9 2.82 3.32 -2.61
C PHE A 9 1.46 3.74 -2.06
N ASP A 10 1.08 3.13 -0.95
CA ASP A 10 0.00 3.59 -0.09
C ASP A 10 0.54 3.74 1.33
N ALA A 11 0.07 4.72 2.07
CA ALA A 11 0.57 4.97 3.41
C ALA A 11 -0.50 5.60 4.29
N ASP A 12 -0.59 5.11 5.53
CA ASP A 12 -1.57 5.54 6.51
C ASP A 12 -0.97 5.61 7.91
N VAL A 13 -1.63 6.36 8.81
CA VAL A 13 -1.29 6.44 10.23
C VAL A 13 -2.45 5.96 11.07
N ILE A 14 -2.23 4.85 11.78
CA ILE A 14 -3.20 4.32 12.73
C ILE A 14 -2.98 4.96 14.10
N HIS A 15 -4.03 5.62 14.58
CA HIS A 15 -4.09 6.12 15.94
C HIS A 15 -4.80 5.10 16.83
N PRO A 16 -4.16 4.59 17.90
CA PRO A 16 -4.87 3.75 18.85
C PRO A 16 -5.96 4.57 19.54
N THR A 17 -7.07 3.91 19.85
CA THR A 17 -8.22 4.47 20.56
C THR A 17 -7.92 4.77 22.04
N ASN A 18 -6.83 4.23 22.58
CA ASN A 18 -6.38 4.46 23.96
C ASN A 18 -5.31 5.55 24.04
N ILE A 19 -5.25 6.24 25.19
CA ILE A 19 -4.38 7.41 25.51
C ILE A 19 -2.86 7.06 25.54
N THR A 20 -2.43 6.00 24.86
CA THR A 20 -1.00 5.76 24.67
C THR A 20 -0.48 6.78 23.64
N ARG A 21 0.58 7.51 23.98
CA ARG A 21 1.27 8.48 23.09
C ARG A 21 2.00 7.81 21.90
N GLN A 22 1.69 6.55 21.62
CA GLN A 22 2.36 5.71 20.63
C GLN A 22 1.43 5.51 19.44
N HIS A 23 1.89 5.88 18.25
CA HIS A 23 1.18 5.69 16.99
C HIS A 23 1.98 4.77 16.08
N GLN A 24 1.28 4.08 15.19
CA GLN A 24 1.91 3.24 14.17
C GLN A 24 1.57 3.83 12.81
N SER A 25 2.60 4.15 12.04
CA SER A 25 2.47 4.44 10.62
C SER A 25 2.71 3.17 9.83
N ILE A 26 1.92 2.97 8.81
CA ILE A 26 2.02 1.82 7.90
C ILE A 26 2.26 2.40 6.51
N ALA A 27 3.28 1.87 5.83
CA ALA A 27 3.50 2.13 4.42
C ALA A 27 3.53 0.79 3.67
N VAL A 28 2.90 0.80 2.51
CA VAL A 28 2.70 -0.35 1.63
C VAL A 28 3.27 0.03 0.28
N GLY A 29 4.05 -0.86 -0.33
CA GLY A 29 4.64 -0.65 -1.65
C GLY A 29 4.45 -1.84 -2.56
N SER A 30 4.12 -1.60 -3.84
CA SER A 30 4.01 -2.66 -4.83
C SER A 30 5.39 -3.27 -5.11
N GLY A 31 5.46 -4.59 -5.07
CA GLY A 31 6.66 -5.38 -5.36
C GLY A 31 6.84 -5.68 -6.85
N ASP A 32 5.79 -5.54 -7.65
CA ASP A 32 5.80 -5.72 -9.10
C ASP A 32 4.88 -4.71 -9.83
N LEU A 33 4.88 -4.77 -11.17
CA LEU A 33 4.11 -3.86 -12.04
C LEU A 33 2.60 -4.18 -12.04
N SER A 34 2.23 -5.41 -11.73
CA SER A 34 0.84 -5.88 -11.65
C SER A 34 0.22 -5.67 -10.27
N CYS A 35 0.97 -5.14 -9.31
CA CYS A 35 0.60 -5.06 -7.89
C CYS A 35 0.26 -6.42 -7.25
N SER A 36 0.66 -7.54 -7.86
CA SER A 36 0.35 -8.90 -7.37
C SER A 36 1.16 -9.28 -6.12
N ARG A 37 2.25 -8.57 -5.89
CA ARG A 37 3.11 -8.69 -4.72
C ARG A 37 3.20 -7.34 -4.06
N THR A 38 3.21 -7.36 -2.74
CA THR A 38 3.24 -6.15 -1.94
C THR A 38 4.18 -6.35 -0.76
N ALA A 39 4.99 -5.34 -0.46
CA ALA A 39 5.74 -5.29 0.77
C ALA A 39 5.16 -4.24 1.71
N VAL A 40 5.25 -4.53 3.00
CA VAL A 40 4.74 -3.67 4.05
C VAL A 40 5.89 -3.25 4.96
N ARG A 41 5.84 -2.00 5.40
CA ARG A 41 6.69 -1.43 6.45
C ARG A 41 5.82 -0.78 7.50
N ILE A 42 6.23 -0.96 8.75
CA ILE A 42 5.55 -0.40 9.91
C ILE A 42 6.57 0.44 10.67
N TYR A 43 6.25 1.71 10.88
CA TYR A 43 7.08 2.65 11.61
C TYR A 43 6.38 3.07 12.90
N LYS A 44 7.05 2.89 14.03
CA LYS A 44 6.53 3.34 15.33
C LYS A 44 6.93 4.80 15.53
N GLN A 45 5.96 5.68 15.69
CA GLN A 45 6.19 7.09 15.98
C GLN A 45 5.46 7.54 17.24
N TYR A 46 6.02 8.53 17.92
CA TYR A 46 5.48 9.04 19.19
C TYR A 46 4.99 10.47 19.03
N SER A 47 3.83 10.76 19.61
CA SER A 47 3.33 12.14 19.66
C SER A 47 4.30 13.02 20.43
N LYS A 48 4.61 14.21 19.90
CA LYS A 48 5.32 15.24 20.67
C LYS A 48 4.47 15.63 21.89
N GLU A 49 5.14 16.02 22.97
CA GLU A 49 4.47 16.45 24.19
C GLU A 49 3.46 17.57 23.90
N GLY A 50 2.23 17.43 24.41
CA GLY A 50 1.13 18.37 24.18
C GLY A 50 0.36 18.19 22.87
N LYS A 51 0.69 17.19 22.03
CA LYS A 51 -0.11 16.86 20.83
C LYS A 51 -0.86 15.54 20.99
N CYS A 52 -2.13 15.50 20.60
CA CYS A 52 -2.98 14.31 20.69
C CYS A 52 -2.75 13.30 19.56
N SER A 53 -2.20 13.73 18.41
CA SER A 53 -1.89 12.86 17.27
C SER A 53 -0.87 13.49 16.34
N ILE A 54 -0.14 12.67 15.59
CA ILE A 54 0.72 13.09 14.48
C ILE A 54 0.28 12.32 13.23
N GLN A 55 -0.33 13.03 12.28
CA GLN A 55 -0.73 12.48 10.98
C GLN A 55 0.45 12.36 9.99
N THR A 56 1.49 13.17 10.17
CA THR A 56 2.71 13.08 9.36
C THR A 56 3.47 11.80 9.68
N ILE A 57 3.82 11.03 8.65
CA ILE A 57 4.65 9.83 8.78
C ILE A 57 6.12 10.27 8.91
N LEU A 58 6.69 10.17 10.11
CA LEU A 58 8.06 10.68 10.38
C LEU A 58 9.15 9.84 9.72
N GLY A 59 8.90 8.54 9.53
CA GLY A 59 9.84 7.58 8.93
C GLY A 59 9.58 7.28 7.45
N ILE A 60 8.84 8.13 6.73
CA ILE A 60 8.40 7.80 5.36
C ILE A 60 9.58 7.58 4.41
N THR A 61 10.65 8.37 4.53
CA THR A 61 11.85 8.22 3.70
C THR A 61 12.50 6.85 3.89
N GLU A 62 12.74 6.45 5.14
CA GLU A 62 13.34 5.15 5.47
C GLU A 62 12.45 3.98 4.99
N MET A 63 11.13 4.08 5.17
CA MET A 63 10.20 3.05 4.69
C MET A 63 10.22 2.93 3.17
N VAL A 64 10.21 4.04 2.44
CA VAL A 64 10.27 4.06 0.98
C VAL A 64 11.60 3.49 0.48
N GLU A 65 12.73 3.87 1.09
CA GLU A 65 14.05 3.32 0.74
C GLU A 65 14.08 1.79 0.88
N GLN A 66 13.57 1.26 1.99
CA GLN A 66 13.51 -0.19 2.22
C GLN A 66 12.56 -0.92 1.26
N LEU A 67 11.45 -0.29 0.87
CA LEU A 67 10.52 -0.85 -0.11
C LEU A 67 11.11 -0.85 -1.53
N LEU A 68 11.85 0.20 -1.90
CA LEU A 68 12.59 0.26 -3.15
C LEU A 68 13.70 -0.80 -3.20
N GLU A 69 14.44 -0.98 -2.10
CA GLU A 69 15.46 -2.02 -1.99
C GLU A 69 14.83 -3.42 -2.17
N TYR A 70 13.68 -3.67 -1.54
CA TYR A 70 12.94 -4.91 -1.73
C TYR A 70 12.54 -5.16 -3.20
N LYS A 71 12.02 -4.14 -3.90
CA LYS A 71 11.69 -4.24 -5.34
C LYS A 71 12.91 -4.58 -6.18
N LEU A 72 14.07 -3.98 -5.87
CA LEU A 72 15.33 -4.27 -6.57
C LEU A 72 15.80 -5.71 -6.32
N GLN A 73 15.57 -6.25 -5.12
CA GLN A 73 15.95 -7.62 -4.76
C GLN A 73 15.02 -8.68 -5.38
N ILE A 74 13.70 -8.45 -5.46
CA ILE A 74 12.76 -9.39 -6.12
C ILE A 74 13.13 -9.64 -7.57
N ASN A 75 13.61 -8.60 -8.26
CA ASN A 75 14.06 -8.72 -9.65
C ASN A 75 15.27 -9.67 -9.81
N GLN A 76 15.84 -10.21 -8.73
CA GLN A 76 16.99 -11.11 -8.76
C GLN A 76 16.66 -12.56 -8.41
N VAL A 77 15.61 -12.86 -7.64
CA VAL A 77 15.21 -14.25 -7.31
C VAL A 77 13.71 -14.32 -7.03
N LEU A 78 12.96 -15.08 -7.82
CA LEU A 78 11.55 -15.39 -7.55
C LEU A 78 11.44 -16.76 -6.86
N PRO A 79 11.01 -16.84 -5.59
CA PRO A 79 10.43 -18.07 -5.09
C PRO A 79 9.09 -18.31 -5.80
N ARG A 80 8.92 -19.51 -6.32
CA ARG A 80 7.64 -19.99 -6.88
C ARG A 80 6.71 -20.34 -5.73
N VAL A 81 5.48 -19.86 -5.79
CA VAL A 81 4.38 -20.38 -4.98
C VAL A 81 4.01 -21.74 -5.58
N ASP A 82 3.77 -22.74 -4.74
CA ASP A 82 3.37 -24.07 -5.17
C ASP A 82 1.92 -24.05 -5.69
N ASP A 83 1.68 -24.61 -6.88
CA ASP A 83 0.46 -24.42 -7.66
C ASP A 83 -0.82 -24.89 -6.94
N GLY A 84 -0.69 -25.73 -5.89
CA GLY A 84 -1.81 -26.35 -5.18
C GLY A 84 -2.58 -25.45 -4.21
N GLN A 85 -2.05 -24.29 -3.81
CA GLN A 85 -2.72 -23.39 -2.85
C GLN A 85 -3.28 -22.11 -3.47
N PHE A 86 -2.89 -21.80 -4.70
CA PHE A 86 -3.20 -20.53 -5.36
C PHE A 86 -4.72 -20.31 -5.50
N GLN A 87 -5.45 -21.32 -5.98
CA GLN A 87 -6.89 -21.20 -6.20
C GLN A 87 -7.66 -20.98 -4.89
N LYS A 88 -7.25 -21.62 -3.80
CA LYS A 88 -7.96 -21.53 -2.53
C LYS A 88 -7.74 -20.17 -1.85
N ILE A 89 -6.55 -19.61 -1.99
CA ILE A 89 -6.21 -18.27 -1.49
C ILE A 89 -6.98 -17.23 -2.33
N HIS A 90 -6.92 -17.35 -3.65
CA HIS A 90 -7.65 -16.50 -4.59
C HIS A 90 -9.15 -16.46 -4.29
N ASP A 91 -9.82 -17.61 -4.18
CA ASP A 91 -11.28 -17.65 -3.97
C ASP A 91 -11.71 -17.04 -2.63
N TYR A 92 -10.89 -17.19 -1.59
CA TYR A 92 -11.16 -16.63 -0.27
C TYR A 92 -10.92 -15.12 -0.23
N GLU A 93 -9.79 -14.66 -0.76
CA GLU A 93 -9.41 -13.25 -0.76
C GLU A 93 -10.35 -12.41 -1.63
N ILE A 94 -10.70 -12.88 -2.84
CA ILE A 94 -11.64 -12.19 -3.73
C ILE A 94 -13.03 -12.08 -3.09
N SER A 95 -13.54 -13.16 -2.48
CA SER A 95 -14.85 -13.16 -1.82
C SER A 95 -14.90 -12.17 -0.64
N ALA A 96 -13.84 -12.11 0.16
CA ALA A 96 -13.73 -11.18 1.28
C ALA A 96 -13.67 -9.72 0.82
N ILE A 97 -12.92 -9.42 -0.24
CA ILE A 97 -12.82 -8.09 -0.85
C ILE A 97 -14.18 -7.64 -1.40
N CYS A 98 -14.87 -8.51 -2.15
CA CYS A 98 -16.20 -8.19 -2.69
C CYS A 98 -17.24 -7.93 -1.59
N GLN A 99 -17.19 -8.67 -0.47
CA GLN A 99 -18.09 -8.42 0.66
C GLN A 99 -17.80 -7.08 1.34
N ALA A 100 -16.52 -6.75 1.53
CA ALA A 100 -16.12 -5.47 2.09
C ALA A 100 -16.58 -4.29 1.21
N PHE A 101 -16.37 -4.38 -0.10
CA PHE A 101 -16.79 -3.34 -1.05
C PHE A 101 -18.29 -3.07 -1.04
N ASN A 102 -19.10 -4.13 -1.04
CA ASN A 102 -20.56 -3.98 -1.02
C ASN A 102 -21.09 -3.37 0.29
N SER A 103 -20.32 -3.44 1.38
CA SER A 103 -20.71 -2.90 2.68
C SER A 103 -20.38 -1.41 2.87
N VAL A 104 -19.47 -0.84 2.07
CA VAL A 104 -18.92 0.51 2.26
C VAL A 104 -19.13 1.37 1.01
N ASN A 105 -20.36 1.42 0.50
CA ASN A 105 -20.75 2.26 -0.65
C ASN A 105 -20.72 3.76 -0.30
N GLN A 106 -19.52 4.28 0.00
CA GLN A 106 -19.24 5.69 0.12
C GLN A 106 -18.24 6.05 -0.99
N PRO A 107 -18.53 7.07 -1.82
CA PRO A 107 -17.61 7.50 -2.85
C PRO A 107 -16.32 8.01 -2.21
N SER A 108 -15.19 7.40 -2.56
CA SER A 108 -13.86 7.90 -2.20
C SER A 108 -13.60 9.22 -2.92
N HIS A 109 -13.03 10.19 -2.21
CA HIS A 109 -12.65 11.49 -2.77
C HIS A 109 -11.13 11.60 -2.85
N TYR A 110 -10.58 11.74 -4.06
CA TYR A 110 -9.14 11.81 -4.29
C TYR A 110 -8.72 13.25 -4.59
N HIS A 111 -7.67 13.71 -3.90
CA HIS A 111 -7.01 14.98 -4.19
C HIS A 111 -5.61 14.71 -4.71
N VAL A 112 -5.32 15.15 -5.93
CA VAL A 112 -3.97 15.10 -6.50
C VAL A 112 -3.18 16.29 -5.96
N LEU A 113 -2.19 16.03 -5.12
CA LEU A 113 -1.37 17.06 -4.47
C LEU A 113 -0.09 17.38 -5.24
N LEU A 114 0.41 16.41 -6.01
CA LEU A 114 1.56 16.54 -6.89
C LEU A 114 1.31 15.65 -8.10
N ASP A 115 1.50 16.21 -9.30
CA ASP A 115 1.35 15.47 -10.54
C ASP A 115 2.46 15.86 -11.52
N GLU A 116 3.24 14.87 -11.92
CA GLU A 116 4.23 15.00 -12.98
C GLU A 116 3.78 14.27 -14.26
N THR A 117 2.58 13.68 -14.28
CA THR A 117 2.06 12.80 -15.35
C THR A 117 0.58 13.04 -15.68
N ASN A 118 0.22 13.33 -16.93
CA ASN A 118 -1.15 13.73 -17.29
C ASN A 118 -2.25 12.61 -17.22
N ASP A 119 -1.94 11.38 -16.78
CA ASP A 119 -2.83 10.20 -16.93
C ASP A 119 -3.34 9.58 -15.60
N LEU A 120 -3.29 10.33 -14.49
CA LEU A 120 -3.58 9.80 -13.15
C LEU A 120 -4.99 9.20 -12.97
N GLN A 121 -6.03 9.78 -13.58
CA GLN A 121 -7.40 9.32 -13.36
C GLN A 121 -7.65 7.88 -13.87
N LEU A 122 -7.09 7.55 -15.04
CA LEU A 122 -7.20 6.22 -15.61
C LEU A 122 -6.35 5.21 -14.83
N LEU A 123 -5.20 5.64 -14.32
CA LEU A 123 -4.33 4.81 -13.47
C LEU A 123 -4.99 4.48 -12.13
N THR A 124 -5.63 5.44 -11.48
CA THR A 124 -6.38 5.20 -10.23
C THR A 124 -7.53 4.22 -10.45
N PHE A 125 -8.24 4.33 -11.57
CA PHE A 125 -9.26 3.35 -11.95
C PHE A 125 -8.65 1.96 -12.13
N HIS A 126 -7.54 1.81 -12.86
CA HIS A 126 -6.90 0.51 -13.05
C HIS A 126 -6.38 -0.12 -11.76
N LEU A 127 -5.81 0.66 -10.84
CA LEU A 127 -5.38 0.15 -9.52
C LEU A 127 -6.54 -0.30 -8.64
N TYR A 128 -7.71 0.31 -8.82
CA TYR A 128 -8.91 -0.10 -8.10
C TYR A 128 -9.47 -1.45 -8.59
N PHE A 129 -9.20 -1.80 -9.86
CA PHE A 129 -9.69 -3.02 -10.50
C PHE A 129 -8.58 -4.06 -10.80
N SER A 130 -7.33 -3.83 -10.37
CA SER A 130 -6.20 -4.72 -10.67
C SER A 130 -6.29 -6.10 -10.01
N ASP A 131 -7.25 -6.30 -9.11
CA ASP A 131 -7.54 -7.59 -8.45
C ASP A 131 -8.91 -8.20 -8.88
N SER A 132 -9.46 -7.83 -10.06
CA SER A 132 -10.68 -8.46 -10.63
C SER A 132 -10.44 -9.39 -11.81
#